data_AF-A0A161JGB3-F1
#
_entry.id   AF-A0A161JGB3-F1
#
_cell.length_a   1.000
_cell.length_b   1.000
_cell.length_c   1.000
_cell.angle_alpha   90.00
_cell.angle_beta   90.00
_cell.angle_gamma   90.00
#
_symmetry.space_group_name_H-M   'P 1'
#
loop_
_entity.id
_entity.type
_entity.pdbx_description
1 polymer ?
#
loop_
_entity_poly.entity_id
_entity_poly.type
_entity_poly.pdbx_seq_one_letter_code
_entity_poly.pdbx_strand_id
1 'polypeptide(L)' 'MWGRRARFGAVALVDGAPGILIAPGGRLVLVLRVFVARNRVTAYDVIADPARLAALELALLPDGEG' A
#
# COMPACT_ATOMS: atom_id res chain seq x y z
N MET A 1 -8.43 16.39 13.24
CA MET A 1 -7.51 15.51 14.00
C MET A 1 -7.96 14.06 13.82
N TRP A 2 -7.47 13.36 12.79
CA TRP A 2 -7.88 11.98 12.47
C TRP A 2 -6.90 10.95 13.05
N GLY A 3 -7.42 10.17 14.00
CA GLY A 3 -7.03 8.84 14.46
C GLY A 3 -5.58 8.39 14.33
N ARG A 4 -4.86 8.37 15.46
CA ARG A 4 -3.49 7.90 15.72
C ARG A 4 -3.07 6.49 15.22
N ARG A 5 -3.87 5.79 14.42
CA ARG A 5 -3.49 4.55 13.69
C ARG A 5 -3.13 4.78 12.21
N ALA A 6 -3.55 5.91 11.64
CA ALA A 6 -3.16 6.34 10.28
C ALA A 6 -1.68 6.79 10.18
N ARG A 7 -0.92 6.82 11.29
CA ARG A 7 0.46 7.34 11.30
C ARG A 7 1.48 6.42 10.62
N PHE A 8 1.15 5.13 10.45
CA PHE A 8 2.07 4.16 9.83
C PHE A 8 1.57 3.64 8.49
N GLY A 9 0.29 3.85 8.16
CA GLY A 9 -0.36 3.32 6.97
C GLY A 9 -0.56 4.41 5.93
N ALA A 10 0.04 4.27 4.75
CA ALA A 10 -0.17 5.15 3.60
C ALA A 10 -0.74 4.34 2.42
N VAL A 11 -1.55 4.99 1.58
CA VAL A 11 -1.99 4.41 0.30
C VAL A 11 -1.02 4.88 -0.78
N ALA A 12 -0.56 3.93 -1.61
CA ALA A 12 0.34 4.19 -2.72
C ALA A 12 0.02 3.22 -3.86
N LEU A 13 0.57 3.49 -5.04
CA LEU A 13 0.66 2.50 -6.10
C LEU A 13 1.83 1.56 -5.80
N VAL A 14 1.56 0.26 -5.90
CA VAL A 14 2.50 -0.85 -5.75
C VAL A 14 2.45 -1.64 -7.05
N ASP A 15 3.53 -1.60 -7.82
CA ASP A 15 3.61 -2.16 -9.17
C ASP A 15 2.42 -1.69 -10.06
N GLY A 16 2.08 -0.40 -9.96
CA GLY A 16 0.97 0.21 -10.70
C GLY A 16 -0.44 -0.08 -10.17
N ALA A 17 -0.59 -0.85 -9.09
CA ALA A 17 -1.89 -1.16 -8.48
C ALA A 17 -2.02 -0.55 -7.07
N PRO A 18 -3.22 -0.11 -6.63
CA PRO A 18 -3.41 0.41 -5.28
C PRO A 18 -3.00 -0.60 -4.19
N GLY A 19 -2.22 -0.12 -3.21
CA GLY A 19 -1.78 -0.89 -2.07
C GLY A 19 -1.66 -0.04 -0.81
N ILE A 20 -1.66 -0.71 0.35
CA ILE A 20 -1.45 -0.08 1.65
C ILE A 20 -0.03 -0.40 2.12
N LEU A 21 0.75 0.64 2.36
CA LEU A 21 2.11 0.58 2.88
C LEU A 21 2.08 0.76 4.38
N ILE A 22 2.76 -0.11 5.13
CA ILE A 22 2.97 0.03 6.57
C ILE A 22 4.45 0.32 6.83
N ALA A 23 4.76 1.54 7.28
CA ALA A 23 6.12 2.01 7.44
C ALA A 23 6.36 2.71 8.80
N PRO A 24 6.42 1.96 9.93
CA PRO A 24 6.77 2.53 11.22
C PRO A 24 8.18 3.13 11.19
N GLY A 25 8.31 4.39 11.61
CA GLY A 25 9.59 5.10 11.60
C GLY A 25 10.14 5.38 10.20
N GLY A 26 9.30 5.35 9.15
CA GLY A 26 9.71 5.59 7.76
C GLY A 26 10.32 4.39 7.05
N ARG A 27 10.41 3.23 7.72
CA ARG A 27 10.89 1.98 7.10
C ARG A 27 9.73 1.09 6.74
N LEU A 28 9.60 0.73 5.46
CA LEU A 28 8.58 -0.20 4.99
C LEU A 28 8.80 -1.59 5.58
N VAL A 29 7.77 -2.12 6.26
CA VAL A 29 7.81 -3.46 6.88
C VAL A 29 6.73 -4.38 6.35
N LEU A 30 5.67 -3.84 5.75
CA LEU A 30 4.58 -4.62 5.20
C LEU A 30 3.88 -3.85 4.08
N VAL A 31 3.49 -4.59 3.05
CA VAL A 31 2.61 -4.11 1.98
C VAL A 31 1.41 -5.03 1.89
N LEU A 32 0.21 -4.44 1.94
CA LEU A 32 -1.04 -5.13 1.62
C LEU A 32 -1.49 -4.69 0.23
N ARG A 33 -1.41 -5.62 -0.74
CA ARG A 33 -1.95 -5.43 -2.09
C ARG A 33 -3.39 -5.88 -2.11
N VAL A 34 -4.26 -5.06 -2.70
CA VAL A 34 -5.67 -5.40 -2.86
C VAL A 34 -5.98 -5.46 -4.34
N PHE A 35 -6.48 -6.60 -4.79
CA PHE A 35 -6.89 -6.78 -6.18
C PHE A 35 -8.38 -6.55 -6.27
N VAL A 36 -8.78 -5.56 -7.07
CA VAL A 36 -10.18 -5.17 -7.27
C VAL A 36 -10.55 -5.42 -8.72
N ALA A 37 -11.63 -6.17 -8.94
CA ALA A 37 -12.24 -6.32 -10.25
C ALA A 37 -13.76 -6.20 -10.12
N ARG A 38 -14.40 -5.53 -11.09
CA ARG A 38 -15.85 -5.32 -11.10
C ARG A 38 -16.39 -4.75 -9.78
N ASN A 39 -15.69 -3.74 -9.25
CA ASN A 39 -16.03 -3.05 -8.00
C ASN A 39 -16.07 -3.95 -6.75
N ARG A 40 -15.35 -5.07 -6.76
CA ARG A 40 -15.23 -5.99 -5.62
C ARG A 40 -13.77 -6.42 -5.42
N VAL A 41 -13.37 -6.57 -4.16
CA VAL A 41 -12.10 -7.20 -3.80
C VAL A 41 -12.14 -8.67 -4.20
N THR A 42 -11.27 -9.08 -5.12
CA THR A 42 -11.16 -10.47 -5.59
C THR A 42 -10.05 -11.23 -4.89
N ALA A 43 -9.00 -10.53 -4.45
CA ALA A 43 -7.89 -11.11 -3.72
C ALA A 43 -7.14 -10.03 -2.92
N TYR A 44 -6.29 -10.48 -2.01
CA TYR A 44 -5.27 -9.65 -1.37
C TYR A 44 -3.98 -10.45 -1.20
N ASP A 45 -2.84 -9.76 -1.21
CA ASP A 45 -1.52 -10.33 -0.89
C ASP A 45 -0.87 -9.51 0.23
N VAL A 46 -0.22 -10.20 1.17
CA VAL A 46 0.52 -9.60 2.28
C VAL A 46 2.00 -9.89 2.09
N ILE A 47 2.77 -8.84 1.85
CA ILE A 47 4.19 -8.93 1.58
C ILE A 47 4.94 -8.34 2.78
N ALA A 48 5.66 -9.19 3.51
CA ALA A 48 6.50 -8.80 4.65
C ALA A 48 7.97 -9.26 4.48
N ASP A 49 8.25 -10.08 3.47
CA ASP A 49 9.61 -10.53 3.15
C ASP A 49 10.46 -9.31 2.69
N PRO A 50 11.60 -9.01 3.35
CA PRO A 50 12.42 -7.84 3.03
C PRO A 50 12.95 -7.83 1.58
N ALA A 51 13.29 -8.99 1.02
CA ALA A 51 13.78 -9.08 -0.35
C ALA A 51 12.64 -8.81 -1.35
N ARG A 52 11.44 -9.33 -1.07
CA ARG A 52 10.25 -9.02 -1.89
C ARG A 52 9.87 -7.55 -1.79
N LEU A 53 9.92 -6.96 -0.59
CA LEU A 53 9.63 -5.54 -0.37
C LEU A 53 10.59 -4.63 -1.12
N ALA A 54 11.88 -4.97 -1.15
CA ALA A 54 12.90 -4.20 -1.87
C ALA A 54 12.75 -4.26 -3.40
N ALA A 55 12.00 -5.23 -3.92
CA ALA A 55 11.75 -5.41 -5.35
C ALA A 55 10.47 -4.71 -5.85
N LEU A 56 9.66 -4.13 -4.96
CA LEU A 56 8.41 -3.46 -5.33
C LEU A 56 8.68 -2.07 -5.92
N GLU A 57 7.93 -1.73 -6.97
CA GLU A 57 7.87 -0.36 -7.47
C GLU A 57 6.78 0.41 -6.73
N LEU A 58 7.15 1.51 -6.06
CA LEU A 58 6.24 2.32 -5.27
C LEU A 58 6.10 3.71 -5.88
N ALA A 59 4.86 4.15 -6.10
CA ALA A 59 4.55 5.51 -6.56
C ALA A 59 3.46 6.14 -5.70
N LEU A 60 3.50 7.47 -5.56
CA LEU A 60 2.43 8.20 -4.90
C LEU A 60 1.14 8.07 -5.71
N LEU A 61 0.01 7.92 -5.02
CA LEU A 61 -1.27 7.99 -5.69
C LEU A 61 -1.44 9.44 -6.18
N PRO A 62 -1.77 9.67 -7.47
CA PRO A 62 -2.08 11.02 -7.92
C PRO A 62 -3.24 11.58 -7.09
N ASP A 63 -3.16 12.86 -6.74
CA ASP A 63 -4.30 13.54 -6.15
C ASP A 63 -5.47 13.43 -7.13
N GLY A 64 -6.62 12.97 -6.65
CA GLY A 64 -7.81 12.88 -7.47
C GLY A 64 -8.28 14.29 -7.82
N GLU A 65 -7.99 14.76 -9.03
CA GLU A 65 -8.76 15.84 -9.63
C GLU A 65 -10.21 15.33 -9.74
N GLY A 66 -11.13 16.04 -9.06
CA GLY A 66 -12.55 15.70 -8.97
C GLY A 66 -13.29 15.78 -10.30
#